data_AF-A0A3B6TKH6-F1
#
_entry.id   AF-A0A3B6TKH6-F1
#
_cell.length_a   1.000
_cell.length_b   1.000
_cell.length_c   1.000
_cell.angle_alpha   90.00
_cell.angle_beta   90.00
_cell.angle_gamma   90.00
#
_symmetry.space_group_name_H-M   'P 1'
#
loop_
_entity.id
_entity.type
_entity.pdbx_description
1 polymer ?
#
loop_
_entity_poly.entity_id
_entity_poly.type
_entity_poly.pdbx_seq_one_letter_code
_entity_poly.pdbx_strand_id
1 'polypeptide(L)'
;MPPRPSLQSLLLMAASTSAGAGGSGLLAAARRRFPAAFAAPGGQRIRLLHSFSSRTRLPRRAELACCFGTAPAEAVPAAPAAPRSRNVLSMEYIRACEERIGQVVEKMKKEGIDMSRRRIGAFQRKICPKCEGGPTKDRSLSVFIRENGTHGNWTCFRASCGWKGSTQPDGVLKAYQANKDAGNENESDEEVKANQPVKVVRKPREEDLCLEPLCDEVVEKMKKEGIDMSQVRIGAFQRMICPKCKGGPNKERSLSVFIRENGTRGNWTCFRASCGWKGYTQPDGVSKAYQANKDAGNENGSDQEVKANQPVKVVRKLREEDLSLGPLCDELVTYFSERMISAKTLRRNNVSQRKRNDKIVIAFTYRRDEVLVGCKYMEVSKRFSQEVNTEKIFYGLDDIKQARDIIIVEGEIDKLSMEEAGYRNCVSVPHGAPAKVSKKLPDKDHDKKYLYLWNCKEYLDPASRIILATDADPPGQALAEELARRLGKERCWRVKWPKKSETEFYKDANEVLVSLGPQALKEVIQGAELFGI
;
A
#
# COMPACT_ATOMS: atom_id res chain seq x y z
N MET A 1 -22.08 -42.84 -18.40
CA MET A 1 -20.91 -42.88 -19.29
C MET A 1 -20.23 -41.51 -19.28
N PRO A 2 -19.00 -41.38 -18.77
CA PRO A 2 -18.17 -40.20 -18.98
C PRO A 2 -17.36 -40.34 -20.28
N PRO A 3 -16.99 -39.23 -20.97
CA PRO A 3 -16.22 -39.29 -22.20
C PRO A 3 -14.75 -39.62 -21.91
N ARG A 4 -14.15 -40.43 -22.78
CA ARG A 4 -12.73 -40.80 -22.78
C ARG A 4 -11.85 -39.59 -23.18
N PRO A 5 -10.66 -39.41 -22.60
CA PRO A 5 -9.69 -38.44 -23.08
C PRO A 5 -9.00 -38.94 -24.36
N SER A 6 -8.72 -38.01 -25.27
CA SER A 6 -8.09 -38.23 -26.57
C SER A 6 -6.56 -38.38 -26.48
N LEU A 7 -6.03 -39.21 -27.36
CA LEU A 7 -4.62 -39.49 -27.62
C LEU A 7 -3.81 -38.22 -28.00
N GLN A 8 -3.29 -37.49 -27.01
CA GLN A 8 -2.20 -36.54 -27.24
C GLN A 8 -1.35 -36.18 -26.01
N SER A 9 -1.42 -36.94 -24.91
CA SER A 9 -0.63 -36.68 -23.67
C SER A 9 0.32 -37.82 -23.27
N LEU A 10 0.74 -38.66 -24.20
CA LEU A 10 1.66 -39.77 -23.92
C LEU A 10 2.69 -39.92 -25.04
N LEU A 11 3.71 -39.04 -25.06
CA LEU A 11 5.04 -39.30 -25.64
C LEU A 11 5.96 -38.08 -25.46
N LEU A 12 6.98 -38.25 -24.61
CA LEU A 12 8.36 -37.73 -24.70
C LEU A 12 8.99 -37.52 -23.31
N MET A 13 9.23 -38.65 -22.65
CA MET A 13 10.42 -38.85 -21.82
C MET A 13 11.07 -40.14 -22.33
N ALA A 14 12.41 -40.11 -22.45
CA ALA A 14 13.33 -41.17 -22.88
C ALA A 14 13.65 -41.23 -24.39
N ALA A 15 14.77 -40.58 -24.75
CA ALA A 15 15.85 -41.21 -25.52
C ALA A 15 17.10 -40.33 -25.41
N SER A 16 18.17 -40.88 -24.81
CA SER A 16 19.57 -40.75 -25.24
C SER A 16 20.49 -41.42 -24.22
N THR A 17 20.81 -42.69 -24.49
CA THR A 17 21.95 -43.41 -23.92
C THR A 17 22.94 -43.73 -25.04
N SER A 18 24.21 -43.37 -24.84
CA SER A 18 25.42 -44.01 -25.38
C SER A 18 26.61 -43.15 -24.96
N ALA A 19 27.79 -43.59 -24.53
CA ALA A 19 28.40 -44.90 -24.29
C ALA A 19 29.73 -44.62 -23.55
N GLY A 20 30.35 -45.62 -22.91
CA GLY A 20 31.77 -45.50 -22.52
C GLY A 20 32.20 -46.34 -21.32
N ALA A 21 32.91 -47.42 -21.60
CA ALA A 21 33.34 -48.50 -20.72
C ALA A 21 34.33 -48.15 -19.59
N GLY A 22 34.38 -49.02 -18.58
CA GLY A 22 35.63 -49.54 -18.03
C GLY A 22 35.82 -49.40 -16.52
N GLY A 23 35.92 -50.53 -15.80
CA GLY A 23 36.54 -50.56 -14.46
C GLY A 23 35.98 -51.57 -13.49
N SER A 24 36.65 -52.71 -13.37
CA SER A 24 36.39 -53.89 -12.55
C SER A 24 36.30 -53.63 -11.02
N GLY A 25 35.55 -54.46 -10.28
CA GLY A 25 35.66 -54.51 -8.82
C GLY A 25 34.58 -55.27 -8.05
N LEU A 26 34.67 -56.60 -8.06
CA LEU A 26 34.34 -57.55 -6.98
C LEU A 26 33.10 -57.36 -6.05
N LEU A 27 32.16 -58.28 -6.28
CA LEU A 27 31.23 -58.98 -5.37
C LEU A 27 31.50 -58.88 -3.85
N ALA A 28 30.47 -58.49 -3.10
CA ALA A 28 30.10 -59.13 -1.83
C ALA A 28 28.62 -58.90 -1.53
N ALA A 29 27.81 -59.96 -1.68
CA ALA A 29 26.41 -60.00 -1.31
C ALA A 29 26.26 -60.29 0.19
N ALA A 30 25.44 -59.51 0.89
CA ALA A 30 24.94 -59.87 2.21
C ALA A 30 23.42 -59.63 2.25
N ARG A 31 22.67 -60.69 1.95
CA ARG A 31 21.24 -60.83 2.26
C ARG A 31 21.10 -61.01 3.77
N ARG A 32 20.30 -60.19 4.46
CA ARG A 32 19.71 -60.57 5.74
C ARG A 32 18.19 -60.63 5.60
N ARG A 33 17.68 -61.82 5.90
CA ARG A 33 16.28 -62.23 5.93
C ARG A 33 15.56 -61.57 7.11
N PHE A 34 14.36 -61.07 6.85
CA PHE A 34 13.31 -60.89 7.84
C PHE A 34 12.68 -62.26 8.16
N PRO A 35 12.32 -62.56 9.41
CA PRO A 35 11.36 -63.61 9.71
C PRO A 35 9.93 -63.06 9.77
N ALA A 36 9.02 -63.85 9.21
CA ALA A 36 7.59 -63.62 9.18
C ALA A 36 6.88 -64.17 10.45
N ALA A 37 5.77 -63.50 10.77
CA ALA A 37 4.52 -63.93 11.40
C ALA A 37 4.44 -65.27 12.18
N PHE A 38 3.84 -65.19 13.37
CA PHE A 38 3.03 -66.26 13.96
C PHE A 38 1.65 -65.69 14.36
N ALA A 39 0.63 -66.51 14.14
CA ALA A 39 -0.79 -66.19 14.24
C ALA A 39 -1.39 -66.44 15.64
N ALA A 40 -2.56 -65.82 15.84
CA ALA A 40 -3.60 -65.85 16.90
C ALA A 40 -3.99 -67.28 17.42
N PRO A 41 -4.90 -67.47 18.43
CA PRO A 41 -5.99 -66.58 18.86
C PRO A 41 -6.36 -66.55 20.37
N GLY A 42 -7.20 -65.58 20.76
CA GLY A 42 -7.81 -65.52 22.09
C GLY A 42 -8.82 -64.40 22.19
N GLY A 43 -10.05 -64.66 21.76
CA GLY A 43 -11.19 -63.75 21.94
C GLY A 43 -11.85 -63.93 23.30
N GLN A 44 -12.20 -62.82 23.95
CA GLN A 44 -13.24 -62.80 24.96
C GLN A 44 -14.36 -61.83 24.52
N ARG A 45 -15.49 -62.46 24.21
CA ARG A 45 -16.80 -61.84 24.12
C ARG A 45 -17.28 -61.54 25.54
N ILE A 46 -17.78 -60.34 25.78
CA ILE A 46 -18.81 -60.11 26.79
C ILE A 46 -20.01 -59.51 26.07
N ARG A 47 -21.11 -60.25 26.08
CA ARG A 47 -22.43 -59.78 25.70
C ARG A 47 -23.42 -60.31 26.74
N LEU A 48 -24.44 -59.47 26.99
CA LEU A 48 -25.85 -59.81 27.26
C LEU A 48 -26.22 -60.18 28.72
N LEU A 49 -27.30 -59.69 29.38
CA LEU A 49 -28.61 -59.15 28.95
C LEU A 49 -29.35 -58.31 30.03
N HIS A 50 -30.28 -57.46 29.53
CA HIS A 50 -31.66 -57.08 29.99
C HIS A 50 -31.90 -56.47 31.39
N SER A 51 -32.89 -55.59 31.64
CA SER A 51 -34.23 -55.39 31.03
C SER A 51 -34.69 -53.91 31.12
N PHE A 52 -35.28 -53.32 30.07
CA PHE A 52 -36.71 -53.03 29.85
C PHE A 52 -37.44 -52.14 30.89
N SER A 53 -37.83 -50.93 30.45
CA SER A 53 -39.25 -50.56 30.39
C SER A 53 -39.48 -49.50 29.29
N SER A 54 -40.72 -49.44 28.82
CA SER A 54 -41.13 -49.20 27.44
C SER A 54 -42.05 -47.99 27.26
N ARG A 55 -41.99 -47.38 26.06
CA ARG A 55 -43.04 -46.63 25.31
C ARG A 55 -43.58 -45.35 25.97
N THR A 56 -43.61 -44.21 25.30
CA THR A 56 -44.54 -43.92 24.18
C THR A 56 -44.16 -42.63 23.43
N ARG A 57 -44.62 -42.52 22.17
CA ARG A 57 -44.39 -41.41 21.23
C ARG A 57 -45.42 -40.28 21.43
N LEU A 58 -44.95 -39.02 21.35
CA LEU A 58 -45.55 -37.76 20.80
C LEU A 58 -46.96 -37.32 21.28
N PRO A 59 -47.32 -36.01 21.31
CA PRO A 59 -46.96 -34.98 20.32
C PRO A 59 -46.66 -33.54 20.81
N ARG A 60 -46.31 -32.68 19.84
CA ARG A 60 -46.19 -31.22 19.92
C ARG A 60 -47.50 -30.52 20.34
N ARG A 61 -47.40 -29.52 21.22
CA ARG A 61 -48.20 -28.26 21.28
C ARG A 61 -47.43 -27.28 22.19
N ALA A 62 -46.96 -26.14 21.68
CA ALA A 62 -47.65 -24.84 21.61
C ALA A 62 -47.77 -24.17 22.98
N GLU A 63 -46.76 -23.40 23.38
CA GLU A 63 -46.90 -22.40 24.44
C GLU A 63 -47.35 -21.07 23.81
N LEU A 64 -48.57 -20.67 24.16
CA LEU A 64 -49.10 -19.32 23.98
C LEU A 64 -48.41 -18.38 24.97
N ALA A 65 -47.71 -17.37 24.46
CA ALA A 65 -47.44 -16.15 25.22
C ALA A 65 -48.58 -15.16 24.95
N CYS A 66 -49.25 -14.73 26.03
CA CYS A 66 -50.39 -13.84 26.00
C CYS A 66 -50.01 -12.42 25.54
N CYS A 67 -50.77 -11.89 24.59
CA CYS A 67 -50.73 -10.50 24.16
C CYS A 67 -51.44 -9.61 25.20
N PHE A 68 -50.72 -8.72 25.87
CA PHE A 68 -51.28 -7.48 26.41
C PHE A 68 -50.87 -6.34 25.49
N GLY A 69 -51.86 -5.79 24.78
CA GLY A 69 -51.69 -4.64 23.91
C GLY A 69 -51.45 -3.38 24.73
N THR A 70 -50.33 -2.71 24.47
CA THR A 70 -50.13 -1.30 24.78
C THR A 70 -50.14 -0.54 23.45
N ALA A 71 -50.94 0.53 23.40
CA ALA A 71 -51.11 1.38 22.23
C ALA A 71 -49.77 2.00 21.77
N PRO A 72 -49.58 2.29 20.48
CA PRO A 72 -48.36 2.95 20.02
C PRO A 72 -48.35 4.40 20.52
N ALA A 73 -47.24 4.81 21.15
CA ALA A 73 -46.98 6.20 21.47
C ALA A 73 -46.89 7.02 20.16
N GLU A 74 -47.58 8.15 20.14
CA GLU A 74 -47.57 9.12 19.05
C GLU A 74 -46.14 9.56 18.72
N ALA A 75 -45.83 9.62 17.42
CA ALA A 75 -44.54 10.07 16.91
C ALA A 75 -44.38 11.58 17.15
N VAL A 76 -43.42 11.96 18.00
CA VAL A 76 -42.93 13.34 18.09
C VAL A 76 -42.12 13.64 16.83
N PRO A 77 -42.46 14.67 16.04
CA PRO A 77 -41.65 15.03 14.87
C PRO A 77 -40.29 15.55 15.32
N ALA A 78 -39.23 14.95 14.78
CA ALA A 78 -37.87 15.43 14.98
C ALA A 78 -37.75 16.87 14.44
N ALA A 79 -37.27 17.78 15.29
CA ALA A 79 -36.91 19.13 14.89
C ALA A 79 -35.89 19.11 13.73
N PRO A 80 -35.99 19.99 12.73
CA PRO A 80 -35.05 20.01 11.62
C PRO A 80 -33.66 20.39 12.15
N ALA A 81 -32.72 19.44 12.05
CA ALA A 81 -31.32 19.70 12.31
C ALA A 81 -30.81 20.74 11.30
N ALA A 82 -30.33 21.87 11.81
CA ALA A 82 -29.73 22.92 10.99
C ALA A 82 -28.58 22.34 10.13
N PRO A 83 -28.53 22.62 8.81
CA PRO A 83 -27.49 22.11 7.95
C PRO A 83 -26.16 22.76 8.32
N ARG A 84 -25.25 21.98 8.91
CA ARG A 84 -23.83 22.36 9.00
C ARG A 84 -23.26 22.41 7.59
N SER A 85 -22.82 23.59 7.15
CA SER A 85 -22.30 23.85 5.81
C SER A 85 -21.12 22.94 5.47
N ARG A 86 -21.39 21.84 4.77
CA ARG A 86 -20.41 21.21 3.90
C ARG A 86 -20.14 22.19 2.76
N ASN A 87 -18.87 22.41 2.41
CA ASN A 87 -18.53 22.92 1.07
C ASN A 87 -18.93 21.85 0.05
N VAL A 88 -20.22 21.76 -0.23
CA VAL A 88 -20.76 21.16 -1.44
C VAL A 88 -20.35 22.14 -2.53
N LEU A 89 -19.37 21.76 -3.36
CA LEU A 89 -19.19 22.46 -4.61
C LEU A 89 -20.55 22.48 -5.29
N SER A 90 -21.09 23.67 -5.56
CA SER A 90 -22.44 23.80 -6.09
C SER A 90 -22.56 22.95 -7.35
N MET A 91 -23.75 22.41 -7.60
CA MET A 91 -24.03 21.69 -8.85
C MET A 91 -23.67 22.55 -10.08
N GLU A 92 -23.73 23.88 -9.94
CA GLU A 92 -23.28 24.87 -10.91
C GLU A 92 -21.77 24.84 -11.15
N TYR A 93 -20.95 24.71 -10.09
CA TYR A 93 -19.49 24.58 -10.22
C TYR A 93 -19.09 23.29 -10.94
N ILE A 94 -19.77 22.18 -10.64
CA ILE A 94 -19.52 20.88 -11.30
C ILE A 94 -19.87 20.99 -12.79
N ARG A 95 -21.05 21.54 -13.11
CA ARG A 95 -21.50 21.78 -14.50
C ARG A 95 -20.51 22.68 -15.25
N ALA A 96 -20.03 23.75 -14.62
CA ALA A 96 -19.05 24.65 -15.22
C ALA A 96 -17.68 23.97 -15.45
N CYS A 97 -17.26 23.04 -14.58
CA CYS A 97 -16.06 22.23 -14.81
C CYS A 97 -16.24 21.29 -16.01
N GLU A 98 -17.38 20.62 -16.12
CA GLU A 98 -17.68 19.72 -17.24
C GLU A 98 -17.70 20.44 -18.58
N GLU A 99 -18.29 21.65 -18.63
CA GLU A 99 -18.31 22.49 -19.81
C GLU A 99 -16.90 22.89 -20.27
N ARG A 100 -16.05 23.35 -19.34
CA ARG A 100 -14.64 23.69 -19.64
C ARG A 100 -13.84 22.48 -20.12
N ILE A 101 -14.04 21.31 -19.50
CA ILE A 101 -13.41 20.06 -19.95
C ILE A 101 -13.86 19.74 -21.38
N GLY A 102 -15.14 19.90 -21.71
CA GLY A 102 -15.68 19.72 -23.05
C GLY A 102 -14.95 20.59 -24.09
N GLN A 103 -14.78 21.88 -23.80
CA GLN A 103 -14.07 22.80 -24.69
C GLN A 103 -12.59 22.42 -24.88
N VAL A 104 -11.87 22.05 -23.80
CA VAL A 104 -10.47 21.59 -23.88
C VAL A 104 -10.35 20.32 -24.73
N VAL A 105 -11.27 19.38 -24.57
CA VAL A 105 -11.30 18.14 -25.35
C VAL A 105 -11.54 18.43 -26.83
N GLU A 106 -12.48 19.32 -27.17
CA GLU A 106 -12.76 19.66 -28.56
C GLU A 106 -11.56 20.36 -29.22
N LYS A 107 -10.87 21.23 -28.50
CA LYS A 107 -9.63 21.86 -28.98
C LYS A 107 -8.50 20.85 -29.16
N MET A 108 -8.32 19.89 -28.24
CA MET A 108 -7.36 18.79 -28.42
C MET A 108 -7.69 17.89 -29.61
N LYS A 109 -8.99 17.67 -29.87
CA LYS A 109 -9.45 16.89 -31.03
C LYS A 109 -9.09 17.56 -32.35
N LYS A 110 -9.16 18.90 -32.44
CA LYS A 110 -8.69 19.68 -33.61
C LYS A 110 -7.20 19.51 -33.87
N GLU A 111 -6.41 19.26 -32.83
CA GLU A 111 -4.97 18.93 -32.92
C GLU A 111 -4.71 17.46 -33.27
N GLY A 112 -5.75 16.68 -33.58
CA GLY A 112 -5.65 15.25 -33.91
C GLY A 112 -5.54 14.33 -32.69
N ILE A 113 -5.82 14.82 -31.48
CA ILE A 113 -5.71 14.04 -30.24
C ILE A 113 -7.09 13.52 -29.83
N ASP A 114 -7.34 12.22 -30.02
CA ASP A 114 -8.60 11.61 -29.59
C ASP A 114 -8.65 11.36 -28.07
N MET A 115 -9.58 12.06 -27.42
CA MET A 115 -9.88 11.99 -25.99
C MET A 115 -11.28 11.45 -25.69
N SER A 116 -11.87 10.67 -26.60
CA SER A 116 -13.15 9.95 -26.42
C SER A 116 -13.23 9.15 -25.12
N ARG A 117 -12.16 8.41 -24.76
CA ARG A 117 -11.98 7.75 -23.45
C ARG A 117 -11.08 8.56 -22.53
N ARG A 118 -11.60 9.67 -21.97
CA ARG A 118 -10.84 10.60 -21.12
C ARG A 118 -10.67 10.11 -19.67
N ARG A 119 -9.46 10.28 -19.14
CA ARG A 119 -9.14 10.29 -17.71
C ARG A 119 -8.67 11.68 -17.33
N ILE A 120 -9.51 12.42 -16.62
CA ILE A 120 -9.21 13.77 -16.14
C ILE A 120 -8.35 13.67 -14.88
N GLY A 121 -7.41 14.61 -14.69
CA GLY A 121 -6.49 14.59 -13.53
C GLY A 121 -5.35 13.57 -13.64
N ALA A 122 -5.26 12.85 -14.76
CA ALA A 122 -4.23 11.83 -14.98
C ALA A 122 -3.61 11.92 -16.38
N PHE A 123 -2.31 11.64 -16.47
CA PHE A 123 -1.61 11.56 -17.76
C PHE A 123 -2.05 10.31 -18.53
N GLN A 124 -2.27 10.46 -19.83
CA GLN A 124 -2.69 9.40 -20.74
C GLN A 124 -1.67 9.26 -21.88
N ARG A 125 -1.31 8.01 -22.19
CA ARG A 125 -0.42 7.70 -23.33
C ARG A 125 -1.26 7.37 -24.57
N LYS A 126 -1.04 8.11 -25.64
CA LYS A 126 -1.73 8.03 -26.93
C LYS A 126 -0.69 7.91 -28.05
N ILE A 127 -1.11 7.42 -29.22
CA ILE A 127 -0.27 7.50 -30.42
C ILE A 127 -0.20 8.97 -30.81
N CYS A 128 1.00 9.47 -31.09
CA CYS A 128 1.19 10.85 -31.50
C CYS A 128 0.62 11.06 -32.91
N PRO A 129 -0.29 12.01 -33.15
CA PRO A 129 -0.84 12.26 -34.49
C PRO A 129 0.20 12.88 -35.43
N LYS A 130 1.29 13.48 -34.92
CA LYS A 130 2.34 14.08 -35.75
C LYS A 130 3.38 13.09 -36.27
N CYS A 131 3.69 12.04 -35.52
CA CYS A 131 4.66 11.03 -35.96
C CYS A 131 4.04 9.65 -36.12
N GLU A 132 2.75 9.51 -35.86
CA GLU A 132 1.97 8.26 -35.93
C GLU A 132 2.55 7.12 -35.08
N GLY A 133 3.28 7.46 -34.01
CA GLY A 133 4.03 6.49 -33.21
C GLY A 133 5.29 5.94 -33.91
N GLY A 134 5.72 6.55 -35.01
CA GLY A 134 6.91 6.22 -35.80
C GLY A 134 6.93 4.77 -36.31
N PRO A 135 8.12 4.22 -36.65
CA PRO A 135 8.23 2.86 -37.18
C PRO A 135 7.70 1.77 -36.26
N THR A 136 7.65 2.03 -34.95
CA THR A 136 7.20 1.07 -33.93
C THR A 136 5.74 1.27 -33.51
N LYS A 137 5.02 2.23 -34.11
CA LYS A 137 3.62 2.60 -33.79
C LYS A 137 3.35 2.76 -32.29
N ASP A 138 4.31 3.32 -31.57
CA ASP A 138 4.27 3.42 -30.11
C ASP A 138 3.36 4.55 -29.61
N ARG A 139 2.84 4.39 -28.39
CA ARG A 139 2.06 5.44 -27.69
C ARG A 139 2.98 6.52 -27.11
N SER A 140 3.66 7.23 -28.00
CA SER A 140 4.70 8.22 -27.69
C SER A 140 4.16 9.56 -27.17
N LEU A 141 2.87 9.87 -27.36
CA LEU A 141 2.23 11.10 -26.90
C LEU A 141 1.69 10.96 -25.48
N SER A 142 2.15 11.80 -24.56
CA SER A 142 1.49 11.99 -23.26
C SER A 142 0.52 13.14 -23.34
N VAL A 143 -0.68 12.98 -22.80
CA VAL A 143 -1.75 13.99 -22.82
C VAL A 143 -2.34 14.10 -21.41
N PHE A 144 -2.65 15.32 -20.96
CA PHE A 144 -3.21 15.59 -19.63
C PHE A 144 -4.27 16.69 -19.71
N ILE A 145 -5.34 16.54 -18.92
CA ILE A 145 -6.39 17.56 -18.72
C ILE A 145 -6.59 17.75 -17.22
N ARG A 146 -6.60 19.00 -16.75
CA ARG A 146 -6.84 19.35 -15.33
C ARG A 146 -8.28 19.03 -14.92
N GLU A 147 -8.46 18.67 -13.64
CA GLU A 147 -9.77 18.34 -13.03
C GLU A 147 -10.82 19.46 -13.09
N ASN A 148 -10.38 20.71 -13.03
CA ASN A 148 -11.26 21.87 -13.14
C ASN A 148 -11.49 22.34 -14.59
N GLY A 149 -10.97 21.61 -15.60
CA GLY A 149 -11.14 21.92 -17.03
C GLY A 149 -10.36 23.12 -17.54
N THR A 150 -9.52 23.76 -16.72
CA THR A 150 -8.86 25.01 -17.11
C THR A 150 -7.77 24.83 -18.15
N HIS A 151 -7.16 23.64 -18.25
CA HIS A 151 -5.99 23.41 -19.11
C HIS A 151 -5.93 21.97 -19.60
N GLY A 152 -5.52 21.81 -20.86
CA GLY A 152 -5.03 20.55 -21.43
C GLY A 152 -3.61 20.74 -21.99
N ASN A 153 -2.75 19.73 -21.88
CA ASN A 153 -1.43 19.74 -22.50
C ASN A 153 -1.03 18.38 -23.06
N TRP A 154 -0.08 18.38 -24.00
CA TRP A 154 0.47 17.17 -24.59
C TRP A 154 1.94 17.30 -24.92
N THR A 155 2.65 16.17 -24.94
CA THR A 155 4.06 16.07 -25.32
C THR A 155 4.37 14.69 -25.86
N CYS A 156 4.94 14.64 -27.06
CA CYS A 156 5.47 13.44 -27.70
C CYS A 156 6.91 13.21 -27.22
N PHE A 157 7.15 12.04 -26.63
CA PHE A 157 8.45 11.66 -26.08
C PHE A 157 9.36 10.95 -27.09
N ARG A 158 8.92 10.81 -28.35
CA ARG A 158 9.76 10.30 -29.41
C ARG A 158 10.78 11.38 -29.78
N ALA A 159 12.06 11.03 -29.67
CA ALA A 159 13.17 11.95 -29.90
C ALA A 159 13.14 12.62 -31.30
N SER A 160 12.70 11.87 -32.32
CA SER A 160 12.56 12.39 -33.69
C SER A 160 11.29 13.23 -33.93
N CYS A 161 10.40 13.37 -32.93
CA CYS A 161 9.15 14.11 -33.06
C CYS A 161 9.10 15.33 -32.15
N GLY A 162 9.23 15.13 -30.83
CA GLY A 162 9.23 16.23 -29.85
C GLY A 162 7.95 17.10 -29.80
N TRP A 163 6.91 16.76 -30.55
CA TRP A 163 5.70 17.57 -30.69
C TRP A 163 5.02 17.79 -29.33
N LYS A 164 4.75 19.04 -28.98
CA LYS A 164 4.14 19.44 -27.71
C LYS A 164 3.18 20.60 -27.94
N GLY A 165 2.22 20.75 -27.03
CA GLY A 165 1.28 21.85 -27.07
C GLY A 165 0.38 21.90 -25.84
N SER A 166 -0.43 22.94 -25.77
CA SER A 166 -1.39 23.16 -24.70
C SER A 166 -2.61 23.90 -25.21
N THR A 167 -3.73 23.75 -24.50
CA THR A 167 -4.97 24.45 -24.81
C THR A 167 -5.73 24.79 -23.52
N GLN A 168 -6.60 25.79 -23.60
CA GLN A 168 -7.44 26.30 -22.53
C GLN A 168 -8.86 26.50 -23.08
N PRO A 169 -9.92 26.40 -22.25
CA PRO A 169 -11.28 26.74 -22.66
C PRO A 169 -11.41 28.25 -22.92
N ASP A 170 -12.42 28.65 -23.68
CA ASP A 170 -12.68 30.06 -23.98
C ASP A 170 -13.13 30.80 -22.70
N GLY A 171 -12.71 32.07 -22.55
CA GLY A 171 -13.06 32.90 -21.38
C GLY A 171 -12.22 32.69 -20.12
N VAL A 172 -11.18 31.86 -20.14
CA VAL A 172 -10.16 31.83 -19.08
C VAL A 172 -9.13 32.92 -19.38
N LEU A 173 -9.04 33.94 -18.52
CA LEU A 173 -8.05 35.01 -18.64
C LEU A 173 -6.64 34.41 -18.70
N LYS A 174 -5.94 34.72 -19.80
CA LYS A 174 -4.57 34.27 -20.09
C LYS A 174 -3.60 34.94 -19.11
N ALA A 175 -3.25 34.28 -18.02
CA ALA A 175 -1.98 34.56 -17.36
C ALA A 175 -0.87 33.80 -18.10
N TYR A 176 0.15 34.54 -18.53
CA TYR A 176 1.34 34.12 -19.29
C TYR A 176 1.16 33.88 -20.80
N GLN A 177 1.15 34.98 -21.56
CA GLN A 177 1.89 35.14 -22.83
C GLN A 177 1.75 36.60 -23.33
N ALA A 178 2.60 37.49 -22.83
CA ALA A 178 3.02 38.72 -23.52
C ALA A 178 4.16 39.34 -22.70
N ASN A 179 5.40 39.13 -23.14
CA ASN A 179 6.48 40.08 -22.91
C ASN A 179 7.26 40.16 -24.21
N LYS A 180 6.68 40.90 -25.15
CA LYS A 180 7.39 41.68 -26.14
C LYS A 180 6.43 42.77 -26.61
N ASP A 181 6.92 43.99 -26.45
CA ASP A 181 6.53 45.23 -27.11
C ASP A 181 5.71 46.23 -26.27
N ALA A 182 6.41 47.35 -25.98
CA ALA A 182 5.99 48.68 -25.49
C ALA A 182 5.35 48.73 -24.08
N GLY A 183 5.81 49.51 -23.09
CA GLY A 183 6.57 50.76 -23.13
C GLY A 183 5.65 51.95 -22.82
N ASN A 184 5.77 52.50 -21.60
CA ASN A 184 5.35 53.85 -21.16
C ASN A 184 3.83 54.18 -21.10
N GLU A 185 3.27 54.98 -20.19
CA GLU A 185 3.70 55.72 -18.99
C GLU A 185 2.43 56.43 -18.41
N ASN A 186 2.50 56.90 -17.15
CA ASN A 186 1.83 58.06 -16.53
C ASN A 186 0.47 57.96 -15.78
N GLU A 187 0.61 57.96 -14.45
CA GLU A 187 0.30 59.05 -13.47
C GLU A 187 -1.10 59.66 -13.23
N SER A 188 -1.29 59.94 -11.92
CA SER A 188 -2.15 60.94 -11.22
C SER A 188 -3.62 60.58 -10.99
N ASP A 189 -4.32 60.93 -9.90
CA ASP A 189 -4.05 61.39 -8.53
C ASP A 189 -5.42 61.43 -7.81
N GLU A 190 -5.41 61.70 -6.50
CA GLU A 190 -6.49 62.25 -5.64
C GLU A 190 -7.19 61.35 -4.58
N GLU A 191 -6.95 61.77 -3.33
CA GLU A 191 -7.54 61.36 -2.05
C GLU A 191 -8.96 61.89 -1.83
N VAL A 192 -9.82 61.20 -1.05
CA VAL A 192 -10.61 61.79 0.06
C VAL A 192 -10.88 60.76 1.18
N LYS A 193 -10.73 61.24 2.43
CA LYS A 193 -10.78 60.60 3.77
C LYS A 193 -12.16 60.09 4.25
N ALA A 194 -12.19 59.06 5.12
CA ALA A 194 -12.50 59.17 6.57
C ALA A 194 -13.05 57.87 7.26
N ASN A 195 -12.26 57.37 8.24
CA ASN A 195 -12.56 56.71 9.53
C ASN A 195 -13.72 55.71 9.77
N GLN A 196 -13.37 54.47 10.16
CA GLN A 196 -13.67 53.83 11.46
C GLN A 196 -12.86 52.51 11.67
N PRO A 197 -12.54 52.07 12.92
CA PRO A 197 -11.52 51.08 13.18
C PRO A 197 -12.06 49.65 13.11
N VAL A 198 -11.66 48.90 12.10
CA VAL A 198 -11.79 47.43 12.05
C VAL A 198 -10.38 46.86 12.10
N LYS A 199 -10.14 45.81 12.89
CA LYS A 199 -8.86 45.07 12.89
C LYS A 199 -8.56 44.60 11.46
N VAL A 200 -7.72 45.34 10.76
CA VAL A 200 -7.24 45.00 9.41
C VAL A 200 -6.20 43.90 9.57
N VAL A 201 -6.61 42.67 9.29
CA VAL A 201 -5.68 41.64 8.83
C VAL A 201 -5.08 42.19 7.54
N ARG A 202 -3.78 42.55 7.56
CA ARG A 202 -3.08 43.02 6.36
C ARG A 202 -3.23 41.96 5.27
N LYS A 203 -3.92 42.31 4.17
CA LYS A 203 -3.77 41.55 2.91
C LYS A 203 -2.31 41.71 2.47
N PRO A 204 -1.60 40.61 2.14
CA PRO A 204 -0.25 40.72 1.60
C PRO A 204 -0.26 41.60 0.36
N ARG A 205 0.73 42.47 0.20
CA ARG A 205 0.90 43.29 -1.01
C ARG A 205 1.46 42.39 -2.12
N GLU A 206 1.15 42.70 -3.37
CA GLU A 206 1.60 41.93 -4.55
C GLU A 206 3.13 41.78 -4.64
N GLU A 207 3.87 42.68 -3.97
CA GLU A 207 5.32 42.68 -3.81
C GLU A 207 5.85 41.58 -2.85
N ASP A 208 5.00 40.96 -2.01
CA ASP A 208 5.38 39.88 -1.08
C ASP A 208 5.26 38.46 -1.69
N LEU A 209 4.90 38.34 -2.98
CA LEU A 209 4.62 37.06 -3.67
C LEU A 209 5.51 36.79 -4.90
N CYS A 210 6.67 37.42 -5.01
CA CYS A 210 7.67 37.03 -6.02
C CYS A 210 8.37 35.72 -5.59
N LEU A 211 7.81 34.57 -5.99
CA LEU A 211 8.32 33.22 -5.74
C LEU A 211 9.49 32.79 -6.64
N GLU A 212 9.85 33.60 -7.64
CA GLU A 212 10.91 33.28 -8.63
C GLU A 212 12.35 33.30 -8.07
N PRO A 213 12.79 34.25 -7.20
CA PRO A 213 14.18 34.34 -6.74
C PRO A 213 14.65 33.14 -5.87
N LEU A 214 13.74 32.52 -5.13
CA LEU A 214 14.06 31.41 -4.21
C LEU A 214 14.35 30.09 -4.96
N CYS A 215 13.69 29.89 -6.10
CA CYS A 215 13.92 28.72 -6.94
C CYS A 215 15.32 28.74 -7.56
N ASP A 216 15.77 29.93 -8.01
CA ASP A 216 17.08 30.11 -8.64
C ASP A 216 18.23 29.82 -7.68
N GLU A 217 18.11 30.26 -6.42
CA GLU A 217 19.14 30.02 -5.43
C GLU A 217 19.28 28.52 -5.07
N VAL A 218 18.16 27.81 -4.94
CA VAL A 218 18.16 26.35 -4.75
C VAL A 218 18.77 25.64 -5.95
N VAL A 219 18.45 26.07 -7.17
CA VAL A 219 19.01 25.52 -8.40
C VAL A 219 20.53 25.70 -8.43
N GLU A 220 21.05 26.89 -8.13
CA GLU A 220 22.48 27.15 -8.08
C GLU A 220 23.20 26.31 -7.01
N LYS A 221 22.61 26.17 -5.82
CA LYS A 221 23.17 25.29 -4.78
C LYS A 221 23.16 23.82 -5.19
N MET A 222 22.14 23.34 -5.91
CA MET A 222 22.12 21.96 -6.42
C MET A 222 23.11 21.74 -7.57
N LYS A 223 23.38 22.75 -8.42
CA LYS A 223 24.45 22.69 -9.43
C LYS A 223 25.82 22.51 -8.79
N LYS A 224 26.10 23.20 -7.67
CA LYS A 224 27.35 23.07 -6.91
C LYS A 224 27.58 21.64 -6.38
N GLU A 225 26.51 20.89 -6.12
CA GLU A 225 26.56 19.48 -5.74
C GLU A 225 26.79 18.53 -6.94
N GLY A 226 26.99 19.08 -8.14
CA GLY A 226 27.23 18.34 -9.38
C GLY A 226 25.96 17.77 -10.01
N ILE A 227 24.77 18.27 -9.62
CA ILE A 227 23.49 17.82 -10.17
C ILE A 227 23.20 18.60 -11.45
N ASP A 228 22.98 17.87 -12.55
CA ASP A 228 22.56 18.46 -13.83
C ASP A 228 21.11 18.99 -13.76
N MET A 229 21.00 20.31 -13.64
CA MET A 229 19.71 20.99 -13.51
C MET A 229 19.00 21.22 -14.85
N SER A 230 19.61 20.89 -16.00
CA SER A 230 19.00 21.10 -17.33
C SER A 230 17.70 20.30 -17.54
N GLN A 231 17.54 19.20 -16.79
CA GLN A 231 16.38 18.31 -16.88
C GLN A 231 15.45 18.39 -15.66
N VAL A 232 15.76 19.22 -14.67
CA VAL A 232 14.99 19.30 -13.41
C VAL A 232 13.80 20.23 -13.59
N ARG A 233 12.62 19.80 -13.11
CA ARG A 233 11.40 20.59 -13.13
C ARG A 233 10.90 20.78 -11.70
N ILE A 234 10.70 22.03 -11.34
CA ILE A 234 10.14 22.45 -10.05
C ILE A 234 8.77 21.78 -9.86
N GLY A 235 8.49 21.31 -8.64
CA GLY A 235 7.24 20.65 -8.25
C GLY A 235 7.12 19.19 -8.67
N ALA A 236 8.09 18.64 -9.40
CA ALA A 236 8.06 17.25 -9.86
C ALA A 236 9.33 16.49 -9.48
N PHE A 237 9.22 15.18 -9.32
CA PHE A 237 10.38 14.31 -9.15
C PHE A 237 11.00 13.98 -10.51
N GLN A 238 12.32 14.10 -10.65
CA GLN A 238 13.05 13.69 -11.85
C GLN A 238 14.09 12.61 -11.56
N ARG A 239 14.21 11.67 -12.49
CA ARG A 239 15.21 10.59 -12.45
C ARG A 239 16.34 10.90 -13.42
N MET A 240 17.56 10.91 -12.91
CA MET A 240 18.77 11.27 -13.65
C MET A 240 19.98 10.44 -13.20
N ILE A 241 21.07 10.51 -13.96
CA ILE A 241 22.31 9.80 -13.62
C ILE A 241 22.91 10.48 -12.38
N CYS A 242 23.23 9.67 -11.36
CA CYS A 242 23.83 10.17 -10.14
C CYS A 242 25.28 10.65 -10.40
N PRO A 243 25.66 11.88 -10.04
CA PRO A 243 27.02 12.38 -10.26
C PRO A 243 28.05 11.65 -9.39
N LYS A 244 27.65 11.11 -8.23
CA LYS A 244 28.56 10.35 -7.34
C LYS A 244 28.90 8.95 -7.85
N CYS A 245 27.91 8.17 -8.26
CA CYS A 245 28.16 6.79 -8.73
C CYS A 245 28.13 6.63 -10.24
N LYS A 246 27.85 7.71 -10.99
CA LYS A 246 27.72 7.76 -12.45
C LYS A 246 26.74 6.73 -13.03
N GLY A 247 25.75 6.31 -12.23
CA GLY A 247 24.81 5.25 -12.59
C GLY A 247 25.41 3.84 -12.59
N GLY A 248 26.61 3.64 -12.05
CA GLY A 248 27.28 2.35 -12.04
C GLY A 248 27.65 1.79 -13.41
N PRO A 249 27.95 0.48 -13.50
CA PRO A 249 28.30 -0.18 -14.77
C PRO A 249 27.24 0.02 -15.85
N ASN A 250 25.96 0.07 -15.45
CA ASN A 250 24.81 0.17 -16.34
C ASN A 250 24.40 1.61 -16.66
N LYS A 251 25.10 2.63 -16.13
CA LYS A 251 24.78 4.06 -16.29
C LYS A 251 23.31 4.40 -16.01
N GLU A 252 22.71 3.75 -15.02
CA GLU A 252 21.29 3.91 -14.68
C GLU A 252 20.97 5.30 -14.11
N ARG A 253 19.77 5.80 -14.42
CA ARG A 253 19.18 7.03 -13.85
C ARG A 253 18.74 6.80 -12.39
N SER A 254 19.73 6.58 -11.54
CA SER A 254 19.60 6.15 -10.14
C SER A 254 19.31 7.30 -9.17
N LEU A 255 19.59 8.55 -9.54
CA LEU A 255 19.32 9.74 -8.71
C LEU A 255 17.91 10.24 -8.94
N SER A 256 17.14 10.41 -7.85
CA SER A 256 15.90 11.19 -7.85
C SER A 256 16.19 12.58 -7.31
N VAL A 257 15.66 13.61 -7.97
CA VAL A 257 15.77 15.02 -7.60
C VAL A 257 14.38 15.65 -7.51
N PHE A 258 14.18 16.59 -6.59
CA PHE A 258 12.94 17.32 -6.42
C PHE A 258 13.20 18.73 -5.87
N ILE A 259 12.59 19.74 -6.48
CA ILE A 259 12.53 21.12 -5.96
C ILE A 259 11.08 21.46 -5.65
N ARG A 260 10.80 22.05 -4.49
CA ARG A 260 9.45 22.50 -4.13
C ARG A 260 9.00 23.67 -5.00
N GLU A 261 7.70 23.73 -5.29
CA GLU A 261 7.08 24.81 -6.10
C GLU A 261 7.26 26.20 -5.51
N ASN A 262 7.41 26.29 -4.20
CA ASN A 262 7.65 27.56 -3.51
C ASN A 262 9.14 27.92 -3.39
N GLY A 263 10.05 27.19 -4.05
CA GLY A 263 11.49 27.47 -4.04
C GLY A 263 12.19 27.25 -2.69
N THR A 264 11.49 26.85 -1.63
CA THR A 264 12.08 26.83 -0.29
C THR A 264 13.00 25.62 -0.03
N ARG A 265 13.01 24.61 -0.91
CA ARG A 265 13.82 23.40 -0.72
C ARG A 265 14.03 22.60 -1.99
N GLY A 266 15.28 22.20 -2.23
CA GLY A 266 15.67 21.13 -3.15
C GLY A 266 16.14 19.89 -2.40
N ASN A 267 15.85 18.68 -2.87
CA ASN A 267 16.35 17.43 -2.29
C ASN A 267 16.68 16.39 -3.36
N TRP A 268 17.60 15.48 -3.03
CA TRP A 268 18.02 14.40 -3.92
C TRP A 268 18.31 13.11 -3.15
N THR A 269 18.13 11.97 -3.83
CA THR A 269 18.45 10.63 -3.30
C THR A 269 18.78 9.66 -4.42
N CYS A 270 19.93 9.00 -4.33
CA CYS A 270 20.37 7.93 -5.20
C CYS A 270 19.85 6.59 -4.67
N PHE A 271 19.06 5.89 -5.48
CA PHE A 271 18.42 4.62 -5.11
C PHE A 271 19.28 3.39 -5.39
N ARG A 272 20.49 3.58 -5.91
CA ARG A 272 21.42 2.48 -6.11
C ARG A 272 21.96 2.01 -4.76
N ALA A 273 21.77 0.74 -4.44
CA ALA A 273 22.12 0.16 -3.14
C ALA A 273 23.58 0.38 -2.74
N SER A 274 24.50 0.36 -3.71
CA SER A 274 25.93 0.60 -3.50
C SER A 274 26.33 2.08 -3.42
N CYS A 275 25.40 3.02 -3.60
CA CYS A 275 25.68 4.46 -3.55
C CYS A 275 24.93 5.15 -2.41
N GLY A 276 23.59 5.13 -2.41
CA GLY A 276 22.78 5.76 -1.35
C GLY A 276 22.97 7.27 -1.14
N TRP A 277 23.71 7.98 -2.01
CA TRP A 277 23.99 9.41 -1.87
C TRP A 277 22.70 10.24 -1.86
N LYS A 278 22.56 11.14 -0.88
CA LYS A 278 21.36 11.95 -0.67
C LYS A 278 21.72 13.27 0.00
N GLY A 279 20.87 14.27 -0.16
CA GLY A 279 21.05 15.59 0.44
C GLY A 279 19.87 16.52 0.19
N TYR A 280 19.99 17.75 0.67
CA TYR A 280 19.02 18.82 0.41
C TYR A 280 19.72 20.18 0.43
N THR A 281 19.06 21.19 -0.13
CA THR A 281 19.49 22.60 -0.08
C THR A 281 18.28 23.54 0.06
N GLN A 282 18.52 24.78 0.52
CA GLN A 282 17.51 25.82 0.80
C GLN A 282 18.09 27.21 0.46
N PRO A 283 17.26 28.21 0.12
CA PRO A 283 17.67 29.60 -0.06
C PRO A 283 18.13 30.25 1.26
N ASP A 284 19.01 31.25 1.18
CA ASP A 284 19.51 32.01 2.31
C ASP A 284 18.39 32.91 2.87
N GLY A 285 18.28 33.02 4.20
CA GLY A 285 17.23 33.82 4.86
C GLY A 285 15.85 33.15 5.02
N VAL A 286 15.64 31.93 4.52
CA VAL A 286 14.45 31.13 4.87
C VAL A 286 14.54 30.72 6.34
N SER A 287 13.62 31.19 7.18
CA SER A 287 13.64 30.95 8.62
C SER A 287 13.64 29.44 8.94
N LYS A 288 14.37 29.06 9.99
CA LYS A 288 14.51 27.67 10.48
C LYS A 288 13.18 26.99 10.85
N ALA A 289 12.04 27.68 10.75
CA ALA A 289 10.68 27.18 11.00
C ALA A 289 10.19 26.11 10.00
N TYR A 290 10.83 25.96 8.82
CA TYR A 290 10.56 24.83 7.90
C TYR A 290 11.58 23.68 8.02
N GLN A 291 12.49 23.76 9.00
CA GLN A 291 13.51 22.75 9.30
C GLN A 291 13.10 21.88 10.50
N ALA A 292 12.01 21.13 10.36
CA ALA A 292 11.75 20.01 11.25
C ALA A 292 11.44 18.75 10.43
N ASN A 293 12.51 18.10 9.96
CA ASN A 293 12.63 16.64 9.90
C ASN A 293 14.09 16.25 9.63
N LYS A 294 14.85 16.13 10.75
CA LYS A 294 16.14 15.43 11.05
C LYS A 294 17.33 15.66 10.10
N ASP A 295 18.50 16.10 10.56
CA ASP A 295 19.31 15.53 11.66
C ASP A 295 19.88 16.58 12.66
N ALA A 296 20.20 16.14 13.88
CA ALA A 296 20.53 16.94 15.07
C ALA A 296 22.01 17.39 15.17
N GLY A 297 22.23 18.55 15.80
CA GLY A 297 23.51 18.97 16.41
C GLY A 297 23.57 20.45 16.79
N ASN A 298 23.53 20.75 18.10
CA ASN A 298 23.79 22.02 18.81
C ASN A 298 22.82 23.20 18.63
N GLU A 299 22.52 24.03 19.64
CA GLU A 299 22.61 24.05 21.11
C GLU A 299 21.98 25.41 21.50
N ASN A 300 21.34 25.48 22.67
CA ASN A 300 20.98 26.69 23.44
C ASN A 300 19.84 27.60 22.94
N GLY A 301 18.89 27.87 23.85
CA GLY A 301 18.02 29.06 23.79
C GLY A 301 16.56 28.80 24.13
N SER A 302 16.26 28.94 25.43
CA SER A 302 14.99 29.24 26.10
C SER A 302 13.71 29.51 25.29
N ASP A 303 12.65 28.88 25.79
CA ASP A 303 11.31 29.41 26.07
C ASP A 303 10.31 29.77 24.95
N GLN A 304 9.11 29.21 25.22
CA GLN A 304 7.76 29.67 24.93
C GLN A 304 7.15 29.44 23.53
N GLU A 305 6.13 28.57 23.58
CA GLU A 305 4.85 28.62 22.87
C GLU A 305 4.81 29.19 21.45
N VAL A 306 4.57 28.32 20.45
CA VAL A 306 3.40 28.45 19.54
C VAL A 306 2.99 27.05 19.04
N LYS A 307 1.91 26.51 19.59
CA LYS A 307 1.06 25.51 18.92
C LYS A 307 0.13 26.24 17.97
N ALA A 308 0.17 25.94 16.67
CA ALA A 308 -0.98 25.81 15.77
C ALA A 308 -0.52 25.80 14.30
N ASN A 309 -1.23 25.04 13.46
CA ASN A 309 -1.17 25.03 12.00
C ASN A 309 -0.16 24.08 11.31
N GLN A 310 -0.13 22.80 11.71
CA GLN A 310 0.09 21.75 10.70
C GLN A 310 -1.26 21.40 10.04
N PRO A 311 -1.36 21.32 8.71
CA PRO A 311 -2.57 20.83 8.06
C PRO A 311 -2.79 19.37 8.49
N VAL A 312 -3.87 19.14 9.24
CA VAL A 312 -4.27 17.82 9.69
C VAL A 312 -4.47 16.95 8.45
N LYS A 313 -3.63 15.92 8.28
CA LYS A 313 -3.80 14.94 7.21
C LYS A 313 -5.11 14.20 7.48
N VAL A 314 -6.19 14.63 6.82
CA VAL A 314 -7.52 14.06 7.02
C VAL A 314 -7.46 12.57 6.67
N VAL A 315 -7.65 11.72 7.68
CA VAL A 315 -7.79 10.28 7.48
C VAL A 315 -9.10 10.05 6.76
N ARG A 316 -9.03 9.45 5.56
CA ARG A 316 -10.21 9.10 4.78
C ARG A 316 -10.89 7.91 5.43
N LYS A 317 -12.16 8.09 5.79
CA LYS A 317 -13.06 6.97 6.16
C LYS A 317 -13.47 6.24 4.87
N LEU A 318 -13.26 4.93 4.85
CA LEU A 318 -13.68 4.08 3.73
C LEU A 318 -15.12 3.62 3.95
N ARG A 319 -15.83 3.42 2.85
CA ARG A 319 -17.10 2.68 2.82
C ARG A 319 -16.94 1.50 1.88
N GLU A 320 -17.66 0.41 2.12
CA GLU A 320 -17.52 -0.81 1.32
C GLU A 320 -17.94 -0.57 -0.14
N GLU A 321 -18.97 0.26 -0.35
CA GLU A 321 -19.46 0.64 -1.67
C GLU A 321 -18.40 1.39 -2.51
N ASP A 322 -17.51 2.16 -1.88
CA ASP A 322 -16.48 2.96 -2.56
C ASP A 322 -15.39 2.08 -3.21
N LEU A 323 -15.23 0.86 -2.72
CA LEU A 323 -14.20 -0.06 -3.21
C LEU A 323 -14.71 -1.02 -4.28
N SER A 324 -16.03 -1.17 -4.42
CA SER A 324 -16.65 -2.13 -5.34
C SER A 324 -16.02 -3.53 -5.22
N LEU A 325 -15.89 -4.01 -3.97
CA LEU A 325 -15.37 -5.34 -3.68
C LEU A 325 -16.39 -6.38 -4.11
N GLY A 326 -15.90 -7.49 -4.66
CA GLY A 326 -16.72 -8.65 -5.02
C GLY A 326 -16.16 -9.93 -4.41
N PRO A 327 -16.93 -11.02 -4.45
CA PRO A 327 -16.45 -12.34 -4.03
C PRO A 327 -15.30 -12.79 -4.93
N LEU A 328 -14.39 -13.61 -4.37
CA LEU A 328 -13.30 -14.21 -5.14
C LEU A 328 -13.83 -15.11 -6.26
N CYS A 329 -13.27 -14.97 -7.46
CA CYS A 329 -13.51 -15.90 -8.57
C CYS A 329 -12.75 -17.21 -8.37
N ASP A 330 -13.14 -18.25 -9.14
CA ASP A 330 -12.57 -19.60 -9.05
C ASP A 330 -11.04 -19.63 -9.24
N GLU A 331 -10.49 -18.76 -10.10
CA GLU A 331 -9.05 -18.62 -10.29
C GLU A 331 -8.35 -18.19 -8.99
N LEU A 332 -8.89 -17.20 -8.29
CA LEU A 332 -8.31 -16.74 -7.01
C LEU A 332 -8.55 -17.73 -5.88
N VAL A 333 -9.70 -18.42 -5.87
CA VAL A 333 -9.95 -19.50 -4.92
C VAL A 333 -8.93 -20.63 -5.12
N THR A 334 -8.65 -20.99 -6.37
CA THR A 334 -7.62 -21.99 -6.72
C THR A 334 -6.23 -21.52 -6.27
N TYR A 335 -5.87 -20.26 -6.54
CA TYR A 335 -4.61 -19.66 -6.07
C TYR A 335 -4.40 -19.78 -4.56
N PHE A 336 -5.45 -19.60 -3.76
CA PHE A 336 -5.39 -19.77 -2.31
C PHE A 336 -5.40 -21.24 -1.88
N SER A 337 -6.15 -22.10 -2.59
CA SER A 337 -6.17 -23.54 -2.34
C SER A 337 -4.79 -24.18 -2.56
N GLU A 338 -4.04 -23.77 -3.59
CA GLU A 338 -2.65 -24.18 -3.82
C GLU A 338 -1.71 -23.78 -2.67
N ARG A 339 -2.12 -22.78 -1.89
CA ARG A 339 -1.42 -22.30 -0.69
C ARG A 339 -1.97 -22.89 0.59
N MET A 340 -2.79 -23.94 0.48
CA MET A 340 -3.46 -24.61 1.61
C MET A 340 -4.39 -23.68 2.42
N ILE A 341 -4.90 -22.61 1.81
CA ILE A 341 -5.83 -21.68 2.45
C ILE A 341 -7.25 -21.99 1.98
N SER A 342 -8.11 -22.34 2.92
CA SER A 342 -9.48 -22.75 2.65
C SER A 342 -10.40 -21.56 2.36
N ALA A 343 -11.46 -21.79 1.57
CA ALA A 343 -12.51 -20.80 1.33
C ALA A 343 -13.23 -20.37 2.62
N LYS A 344 -13.20 -21.19 3.68
CA LYS A 344 -13.71 -20.82 5.01
C LYS A 344 -12.86 -19.73 5.64
N THR A 345 -11.54 -19.89 5.62
CA THR A 345 -10.57 -18.92 6.14
C THR A 345 -10.63 -17.62 5.36
N LEU A 346 -10.69 -17.67 4.02
CA LEU A 346 -10.83 -16.48 3.17
C LEU A 346 -12.08 -15.66 3.52
N ARG A 347 -13.23 -16.32 3.69
CA ARG A 347 -14.50 -15.66 4.04
C ARG A 347 -14.46 -15.01 5.42
N ARG A 348 -13.99 -15.72 6.46
CA ARG A 348 -13.86 -15.15 7.82
C ARG A 348 -12.95 -13.92 7.83
N ASN A 349 -11.89 -13.96 7.03
CA ASN A 349 -10.92 -12.88 6.95
C ASN A 349 -11.31 -11.76 6.00
N ASN A 350 -12.53 -11.77 5.45
CA ASN A 350 -13.03 -10.76 4.51
C ASN A 350 -12.09 -10.54 3.31
N VAL A 351 -11.44 -11.61 2.83
CA VAL A 351 -10.64 -11.59 1.62
C VAL A 351 -11.59 -11.53 0.43
N SER A 352 -11.45 -10.49 -0.38
CA SER A 352 -12.32 -10.21 -1.51
C SER A 352 -11.49 -10.02 -2.77
N GLN A 353 -12.15 -9.80 -3.91
CA GLN A 353 -11.49 -9.30 -5.11
C GLN A 353 -11.96 -7.90 -5.46
N ARG A 354 -11.18 -7.21 -6.28
CA ARG A 354 -11.58 -5.96 -6.93
C ARG A 354 -11.20 -6.02 -8.41
N LYS A 355 -12.09 -5.55 -9.29
CA LYS A 355 -11.77 -5.36 -10.71
C LYS A 355 -11.21 -3.95 -10.92
N ARG A 356 -10.00 -3.84 -11.46
CA ARG A 356 -9.34 -2.57 -11.77
C ARG A 356 -8.69 -2.64 -13.15
N ASN A 357 -9.12 -1.79 -14.08
CA ASN A 357 -8.62 -1.75 -15.46
C ASN A 357 -8.61 -3.14 -16.14
N ASP A 358 -9.74 -3.85 -16.04
CA ASP A 358 -9.92 -5.23 -16.54
C ASP A 358 -9.01 -6.30 -15.93
N LYS A 359 -8.29 -5.98 -14.85
CA LYS A 359 -7.56 -6.95 -14.04
C LYS A 359 -8.30 -7.21 -12.74
N ILE A 360 -8.32 -8.47 -12.32
CA ILE A 360 -8.77 -8.87 -11.00
C ILE A 360 -7.57 -8.79 -10.04
N VAL A 361 -7.76 -8.16 -8.89
CA VAL A 361 -6.77 -8.11 -7.81
C VAL A 361 -7.37 -8.66 -6.53
N ILE A 362 -6.56 -9.33 -5.72
CA ILE A 362 -6.92 -9.77 -4.37
C ILE A 362 -6.97 -8.53 -3.48
N ALA A 363 -8.00 -8.45 -2.63
CA ALA A 363 -8.23 -7.35 -1.70
C ALA A 363 -8.25 -7.89 -0.27
N PHE A 364 -7.27 -7.46 0.53
CA PHE A 364 -7.21 -7.69 1.96
C PHE A 364 -7.81 -6.50 2.68
N THR A 365 -8.92 -6.71 3.39
CA THR A 365 -9.66 -5.65 4.08
C THR A 365 -9.17 -5.50 5.52
N TYR A 366 -8.70 -4.30 5.86
CA TYR A 366 -8.24 -3.97 7.21
C TYR A 366 -9.42 -3.41 7.97
N ARG A 367 -9.82 -4.08 9.04
CA ARG A 367 -11.03 -3.77 9.80
C ARG A 367 -10.71 -3.49 11.26
N ARG A 368 -11.52 -2.63 11.88
CA ARG A 368 -11.56 -2.36 13.33
C ARG A 368 -13.01 -2.37 13.75
N ASP A 369 -13.35 -3.21 14.71
CA ASP A 369 -14.71 -3.47 15.16
C ASP A 369 -15.65 -3.76 13.98
N GLU A 370 -15.21 -4.63 13.07
CA GLU A 370 -15.90 -4.97 11.82
C GLU A 370 -16.12 -3.79 10.86
N VAL A 371 -15.54 -2.61 11.10
CA VAL A 371 -15.62 -1.46 10.19
C VAL A 371 -14.40 -1.43 9.28
N LEU A 372 -14.60 -1.27 7.96
CA LEU A 372 -13.53 -1.14 6.99
C LEU A 372 -12.72 0.16 7.21
N VAL A 373 -11.45 0.01 7.55
CA VAL A 373 -10.51 1.11 7.82
C VAL A 373 -9.51 1.29 6.68
N GLY A 374 -9.07 0.18 6.08
CA GLY A 374 -8.08 0.18 5.01
C GLY A 374 -8.28 -0.98 4.05
N CYS A 375 -7.66 -0.92 2.89
CA CYS A 375 -7.61 -2.06 1.97
C CYS A 375 -6.25 -2.12 1.29
N LYS A 376 -5.66 -3.30 1.28
CA LYS A 376 -4.44 -3.61 0.53
C LYS A 376 -4.78 -4.53 -0.62
N TYR A 377 -4.17 -4.29 -1.76
CA TYR A 377 -4.37 -5.05 -2.97
C TYR A 377 -3.11 -5.78 -3.37
N MET A 378 -3.27 -6.99 -3.87
CA MET A 378 -2.20 -7.81 -4.41
C MET A 378 -2.63 -8.39 -5.76
N GLU A 379 -1.82 -8.17 -6.79
CA GLU A 379 -1.91 -8.96 -8.02
C GLU A 379 -1.31 -10.35 -7.80
N VAL A 380 -1.76 -11.37 -8.52
CA VAL A 380 -1.15 -12.73 -8.52
C VAL A 380 0.35 -12.66 -8.84
N SER A 381 0.77 -11.67 -9.64
CA SER A 381 2.17 -11.33 -9.94
C SER A 381 2.96 -10.74 -8.77
N LYS A 382 2.39 -10.71 -7.56
CA LYS A 382 2.95 -10.14 -6.32
C LYS A 382 3.25 -8.63 -6.41
N ARG A 383 2.42 -7.88 -7.14
CA ARG A 383 2.43 -6.41 -7.10
C ARG A 383 1.43 -5.90 -6.08
N PHE A 384 1.91 -5.06 -5.16
CA PHE A 384 1.11 -4.56 -4.06
C PHE A 384 0.71 -3.10 -4.26
N SER A 385 -0.50 -2.75 -3.83
CA SER A 385 -0.94 -1.38 -3.65
C SER A 385 -1.86 -1.29 -2.44
N GLN A 386 -2.18 -0.08 -1.98
CA GLN A 386 -3.06 0.11 -0.82
C GLN A 386 -3.85 1.39 -0.97
N GLU A 387 -4.99 1.45 -0.29
CA GLU A 387 -5.80 2.66 -0.20
C GLU A 387 -5.01 3.80 0.46
N VAL A 388 -5.09 4.97 -0.17
CA VAL A 388 -4.35 6.17 0.26
C VAL A 388 -5.11 6.90 1.38
N ASN A 389 -4.34 7.58 2.23
CA ASN A 389 -4.84 8.39 3.34
C ASN A 389 -5.77 7.66 4.31
N THR A 390 -5.67 6.33 4.40
CA THR A 390 -6.34 5.54 5.43
C THR A 390 -5.51 5.50 6.70
N GLU A 391 -6.15 5.18 7.81
CA GLU A 391 -5.46 4.80 9.03
C GLU A 391 -4.59 3.56 8.77
N LYS A 392 -3.47 3.47 9.49
CA LYS A 392 -2.59 2.31 9.45
C LYS A 392 -2.87 1.46 10.67
N ILE A 393 -3.35 0.25 10.46
CA ILE A 393 -3.65 -0.75 11.48
C ILE A 393 -3.13 -2.10 11.01
N PHE A 394 -3.17 -3.10 11.90
CA PHE A 394 -2.89 -4.48 11.52
C PHE A 394 -4.03 -5.10 10.70
N TYR A 395 -3.69 -6.06 9.84
CA TYR A 395 -4.70 -6.94 9.24
C TYR A 395 -5.09 -8.02 10.25
N GLY A 396 -6.40 -8.24 10.44
CA GLY A 396 -6.93 -9.14 11.47
C GLY A 396 -6.98 -8.54 12.88
N LEU A 397 -6.93 -7.22 13.03
CA LEU A 397 -6.87 -6.53 14.33
C LEU A 397 -7.94 -7.00 15.33
N ASP A 398 -9.16 -7.25 14.86
CA ASP A 398 -10.27 -7.68 15.70
C ASP A 398 -10.05 -9.06 16.33
N ASP A 399 -9.23 -9.93 15.71
CA ASP A 399 -8.94 -11.27 16.23
C ASP A 399 -8.04 -11.24 17.49
N ILE A 400 -7.36 -10.13 17.77
CA ILE A 400 -6.49 -9.96 18.96
C ILE A 400 -7.13 -9.08 20.04
N LYS A 401 -8.39 -8.69 19.89
CA LYS A 401 -9.10 -7.89 20.89
C LYS A 401 -9.11 -8.61 22.24
N GLN A 402 -8.49 -8.00 23.25
CA GLN A 402 -8.31 -8.54 24.61
C GLN A 402 -7.47 -9.83 24.70
N ALA A 403 -6.75 -10.22 23.64
CA ALA A 403 -5.88 -11.39 23.66
C ALA A 403 -4.63 -11.14 24.51
N ARG A 404 -4.24 -12.15 25.31
CA ARG A 404 -3.00 -12.11 26.12
C ARG A 404 -1.80 -12.73 25.41
N ASP A 405 -2.04 -13.65 24.49
CA ASP A 405 -1.04 -14.27 23.62
C ASP A 405 -1.42 -13.89 22.19
N ILE A 406 -0.50 -13.25 21.45
CA ILE A 406 -0.73 -12.81 20.07
C ILE A 406 0.44 -13.20 19.18
N ILE A 407 0.16 -13.43 17.90
CA ILE A 407 1.15 -13.72 16.87
C ILE A 407 1.17 -12.55 15.89
N ILE A 408 2.36 -12.06 15.55
CA ILE A 408 2.57 -11.03 14.51
C ILE A 408 3.39 -11.66 13.39
N VAL A 409 2.81 -11.69 12.18
CA VAL A 409 3.46 -12.15 10.94
C VAL A 409 3.71 -10.98 9.98
N GLU A 410 4.53 -11.21 8.95
CA GLU A 410 4.84 -10.17 7.96
C GLU A 410 3.73 -9.98 6.91
N GLY A 411 3.20 -11.06 6.33
CA GLY A 411 2.25 -11.01 5.22
C GLY A 411 0.82 -11.39 5.58
N GLU A 412 -0.15 -10.93 4.77
CA GLU A 412 -1.56 -11.31 4.94
C GLU A 412 -1.78 -12.82 4.71
N ILE A 413 -1.06 -13.42 3.76
CA ILE A 413 -1.13 -14.88 3.47
C ILE A 413 -0.60 -15.68 4.66
N ASP A 414 0.44 -15.21 5.34
CA ASP A 414 0.96 -15.86 6.54
C ASP A 414 -0.06 -15.84 7.67
N LYS A 415 -0.82 -14.75 7.82
CA LYS A 415 -1.91 -14.67 8.81
C LYS A 415 -2.98 -15.71 8.51
N LEU A 416 -3.38 -15.83 7.24
CA LEU A 416 -4.33 -16.85 6.82
C LEU A 416 -3.78 -18.26 7.09
N SER A 417 -2.46 -18.46 6.91
CA SER A 417 -1.79 -19.73 7.16
C SER A 417 -1.76 -20.10 8.64
N MET A 418 -1.58 -19.11 9.53
CA MET A 418 -1.69 -19.31 10.98
C MET A 418 -3.10 -19.77 11.38
N GLU A 419 -4.14 -19.24 10.74
CA GLU A 419 -5.50 -19.66 11.02
C GLU A 419 -5.77 -21.11 10.60
N GLU A 420 -5.21 -21.56 9.47
CA GLU A 420 -5.26 -22.97 9.06
C GLU A 420 -4.55 -23.90 10.07
N ALA A 421 -3.52 -23.40 10.78
CA ALA A 421 -2.87 -24.10 11.90
C ALA A 421 -3.63 -23.97 13.24
N GLY A 422 -4.78 -23.30 13.25
CA GLY A 422 -5.65 -23.13 14.42
C GLY A 422 -5.37 -21.88 15.26
N TYR A 423 -4.50 -20.98 14.81
CA TYR A 423 -4.22 -19.71 15.49
C TYR A 423 -5.01 -18.56 14.90
N ARG A 424 -6.05 -18.15 15.62
CA ARG A 424 -6.85 -16.96 15.25
C ARG A 424 -6.29 -15.68 15.80
N ASN A 425 -5.63 -15.73 16.96
CA ASN A 425 -4.95 -14.63 17.64
C ASN A 425 -3.68 -14.15 16.88
N CYS A 426 -3.78 -13.96 15.58
CA CYS A 426 -2.69 -13.61 14.69
C CYS A 426 -3.05 -12.37 13.85
N VAL A 427 -2.08 -11.47 13.71
CA VAL A 427 -2.20 -10.26 12.88
C VAL A 427 -1.01 -10.15 11.91
N SER A 428 -1.21 -9.49 10.77
CA SER A 428 -0.09 -9.13 9.87
C SER A 428 0.18 -7.63 9.85
N VAL A 429 1.45 -7.26 9.71
CA VAL A 429 1.84 -5.84 9.58
C VAL A 429 1.32 -5.24 8.26
N PRO A 430 0.94 -3.95 8.24
CA PRO A 430 0.41 -3.32 7.02
C PRO A 430 1.47 -3.04 5.95
N HIS A 431 2.74 -2.99 6.34
CA HIS A 431 3.86 -2.61 5.50
C HIS A 431 4.98 -3.64 5.67
N GLY A 432 5.58 -4.04 4.56
CA GLY A 432 6.68 -5.01 4.57
C GLY A 432 7.91 -4.53 5.35
N ALA A 433 8.82 -5.47 5.57
CA ALA A 433 9.98 -5.28 6.41
C ALA A 433 10.89 -4.09 6.01
N PRO A 434 11.54 -3.42 6.99
CA PRO A 434 12.65 -2.52 6.69
C PRO A 434 13.85 -3.29 6.13
N ALA A 435 14.66 -2.64 5.29
CA ALA A 435 15.93 -3.21 4.85
C ALA A 435 16.95 -3.39 5.99
N LYS A 436 16.83 -2.60 7.07
CA LYS A 436 17.70 -2.66 8.25
C LYS A 436 17.01 -2.07 9.48
N VAL A 437 17.49 -2.48 10.64
CA VAL A 437 17.08 -1.92 11.94
C VAL A 437 17.44 -0.44 12.00
N SER A 438 16.55 0.36 12.56
CA SER A 438 16.72 1.79 12.79
C SER A 438 17.85 2.01 13.80
N LYS A 439 18.76 2.95 13.49
CA LYS A 439 19.88 3.29 14.38
C LYS A 439 19.42 3.80 15.75
N LYS A 440 18.32 4.55 15.77
CA LYS A 440 17.69 5.08 16.99
C LYS A 440 16.20 4.78 16.93
N LEU A 441 15.61 4.47 18.08
CA LEU A 441 14.16 4.44 18.22
C LEU A 441 13.66 5.89 18.17
N PRO A 442 12.83 6.26 17.18
CA PRO A 442 12.16 7.54 17.22
C PRO A 442 11.17 7.58 18.38
N ASP A 443 10.93 8.78 18.91
CA ASP A 443 9.80 9.01 19.80
C ASP A 443 8.47 8.67 19.10
N LYS A 444 7.44 8.31 19.88
CA LYS A 444 6.14 7.80 19.42
C LYS A 444 5.50 8.70 18.38
N ASP A 445 5.51 10.01 18.62
CA ASP A 445 4.91 11.02 17.73
C ASP A 445 5.64 11.15 16.39
N HIS A 446 6.87 10.66 16.31
CA HIS A 446 7.76 10.75 15.15
C HIS A 446 7.91 9.41 14.41
N ASP A 447 7.31 8.34 14.92
CA ASP A 447 7.50 6.97 14.43
C ASP A 447 6.52 6.60 13.30
N LYS A 448 6.51 7.43 12.26
CA LYS A 448 5.53 7.36 11.15
C LYS A 448 5.49 6.00 10.44
N LYS A 449 6.61 5.27 10.39
CA LYS A 449 6.69 3.96 9.73
C LYS A 449 5.94 2.88 10.52
N TYR A 450 5.97 2.97 11.84
CA TYR A 450 5.33 2.02 12.75
C TYR A 450 4.09 2.61 13.43
N LEU A 451 3.48 3.63 12.80
CA LEU A 451 2.28 4.30 13.30
C LEU A 451 1.14 3.30 13.63
N TYR A 452 1.09 2.17 12.94
CA TYR A 452 0.12 1.11 13.21
C TYR A 452 0.25 0.49 14.61
N LEU A 453 1.46 0.44 15.19
CA LEU A 453 1.64 0.00 16.58
C LEU A 453 0.96 0.97 17.55
N TRP A 454 1.09 2.26 17.31
CA TRP A 454 0.50 3.30 18.16
C TRP A 454 -1.02 3.38 17.97
N ASN A 455 -1.50 3.29 16.73
CA ASN A 455 -2.94 3.26 16.43
C ASN A 455 -3.63 2.02 17.02
N CYS A 456 -2.90 0.92 17.21
CA CYS A 456 -3.43 -0.34 17.75
C CYS A 456 -2.97 -0.60 19.19
N LYS A 457 -2.46 0.41 19.91
CA LYS A 457 -1.87 0.25 21.24
C LYS A 457 -2.82 -0.44 22.22
N GLU A 458 -4.11 -0.10 22.18
CA GLU A 458 -5.15 -0.70 23.04
C GLU A 458 -5.33 -2.23 22.84
N TYR A 459 -4.97 -2.75 21.66
CA TYR A 459 -4.99 -4.19 21.36
C TYR A 459 -3.68 -4.87 21.76
N LEU A 460 -2.57 -4.12 21.76
CA LEU A 460 -1.23 -4.63 22.03
C LEU A 460 -0.84 -4.57 23.52
N ASP A 461 -1.32 -3.59 24.26
CA ASP A 461 -1.00 -3.43 25.69
C ASP A 461 -1.42 -4.65 26.54
N PRO A 462 -2.61 -5.25 26.34
CA PRO A 462 -3.02 -6.42 27.12
C PRO A 462 -2.23 -7.69 26.81
N ALA A 463 -1.51 -7.73 25.68
CA ALA A 463 -0.75 -8.90 25.26
C ALA A 463 0.50 -9.07 26.14
N SER A 464 0.47 -10.04 27.06
CA SER A 464 1.61 -10.43 27.88
C SER A 464 2.62 -11.28 27.11
N ARG A 465 2.20 -11.90 26.00
CA ARG A 465 3.04 -12.71 25.13
C ARG A 465 2.83 -12.35 23.66
N ILE A 466 3.92 -12.01 22.98
CA ILE A 466 3.90 -11.60 21.57
C ILE A 466 4.88 -12.49 20.79
N ILE A 467 4.36 -13.39 19.96
CA ILE A 467 5.16 -14.23 19.08
C ILE A 467 5.40 -13.50 17.76
N LEU A 468 6.65 -13.24 17.43
CA LEU A 468 7.12 -12.63 16.20
C LEU A 468 7.51 -13.73 15.21
N ALA A 469 6.65 -13.91 14.20
CA ALA A 469 6.76 -14.91 13.14
C ALA A 469 6.98 -14.22 11.78
N THR A 470 8.02 -13.38 11.71
CA THR A 470 8.44 -12.67 10.48
C THR A 470 9.27 -13.56 9.57
N ASP A 471 9.49 -13.12 8.33
CA ASP A 471 10.24 -13.88 7.32
C ASP A 471 11.66 -14.27 7.78
N ALA A 472 12.12 -15.43 7.33
CA ALA A 472 13.44 -16.00 7.56
C ALA A 472 14.54 -15.34 6.68
N ASP A 473 14.44 -14.03 6.47
CA ASP A 473 15.37 -13.26 5.65
C ASP A 473 15.87 -12.01 6.40
N PRO A 474 16.94 -11.33 5.93
CA PRO A 474 17.49 -10.19 6.65
C PRO A 474 16.49 -9.04 6.89
N PRO A 475 15.61 -8.68 5.94
CA PRO A 475 14.50 -7.76 6.21
C PRO A 475 13.57 -8.25 7.33
N GLY A 476 13.09 -9.49 7.28
CA GLY A 476 12.21 -10.06 8.29
C GLY A 476 12.84 -10.04 9.69
N GLN A 477 14.13 -10.36 9.80
CA GLN A 477 14.87 -10.22 11.07
C GLN A 477 14.94 -8.77 11.55
N ALA A 478 15.14 -7.82 10.63
CA ALA A 478 15.12 -6.40 10.99
C ALA A 478 13.72 -5.93 11.42
N LEU A 479 12.65 -6.47 10.83
CA LEU A 479 11.28 -6.22 11.25
C LEU A 479 11.04 -6.73 12.67
N ALA A 480 11.44 -7.98 12.96
CA ALA A 480 11.30 -8.57 14.29
C ALA A 480 11.98 -7.73 15.37
N GLU A 481 13.22 -7.27 15.13
CA GLU A 481 13.94 -6.39 16.06
C GLU A 481 13.22 -5.04 16.24
N GLU A 482 12.72 -4.43 15.17
CA GLU A 482 12.00 -3.16 15.25
C GLU A 482 10.67 -3.25 15.99
N LEU A 483 9.96 -4.38 15.85
CA LEU A 483 8.76 -4.70 16.61
C LEU A 483 9.09 -4.92 18.07
N ALA A 484 10.04 -5.81 18.38
CA ALA A 484 10.42 -6.15 19.75
C ALA A 484 10.87 -4.92 20.55
N ARG A 485 11.69 -4.05 19.95
CA ARG A 485 12.14 -2.80 20.59
C ARG A 485 11.03 -1.80 20.93
N ARG A 486 9.88 -1.86 20.25
CA ARG A 486 8.73 -0.96 20.47
C ARG A 486 7.66 -1.57 21.33
N LEU A 487 7.51 -2.89 21.25
CA LEU A 487 6.53 -3.65 22.00
C LEU A 487 7.05 -4.02 23.39
N GLY A 488 8.37 -4.10 23.59
CA GLY A 488 9.00 -4.62 24.81
C GLY A 488 9.57 -6.00 24.54
N LYS A 489 10.91 -6.12 24.54
CA LYS A 489 11.61 -7.37 24.19
C LYS A 489 11.30 -8.49 25.18
N GLU A 490 11.11 -8.13 26.45
CA GLU A 490 10.81 -9.03 27.55
C GLU A 490 9.51 -9.82 27.38
N ARG A 491 8.60 -9.31 26.54
CA ARG A 491 7.34 -9.95 26.17
C ARG A 491 7.27 -10.35 24.70
N CYS A 492 8.41 -10.42 24.01
CA CYS A 492 8.48 -10.93 22.65
C CYS A 492 9.12 -12.32 22.62
N TRP A 493 8.63 -13.17 21.72
CA TRP A 493 9.18 -14.47 21.38
C TRP A 493 9.45 -14.50 19.88
N ARG A 494 10.53 -15.12 19.43
CA ARG A 494 10.87 -15.26 18.01
C ARG A 494 10.67 -16.69 17.56
N VAL A 495 9.99 -16.85 16.43
CA VAL A 495 9.89 -18.13 15.75
C VAL A 495 11.20 -18.45 15.04
N LYS A 496 11.66 -19.69 15.17
CA LYS A 496 12.71 -20.26 14.33
C LYS A 496 12.03 -21.16 13.30
N TRP A 497 12.08 -20.76 12.04
CA TRP A 497 11.54 -21.57 10.96
C TRP A 497 12.34 -22.86 10.80
N PRO A 498 11.70 -23.98 10.43
CA PRO A 498 12.38 -25.26 10.28
C PRO A 498 13.36 -25.24 9.09
N LYS A 499 14.30 -26.19 9.11
CA LYS A 499 15.21 -26.43 7.97
C LYS A 499 14.48 -27.16 6.84
N LYS A 500 14.68 -26.70 5.61
CA LYS A 500 14.37 -27.45 4.37
C LYS A 500 15.50 -28.41 4.01
N SER A 501 16.73 -27.97 4.23
CA SER A 501 17.97 -28.69 3.95
C SER A 501 19.06 -28.27 4.95
N GLU A 502 20.30 -28.70 4.75
CA GLU A 502 21.42 -28.30 5.60
C GLU A 502 21.65 -26.77 5.62
N THR A 503 21.36 -26.11 4.49
CA THR A 503 21.67 -24.69 4.26
C THR A 503 20.43 -23.80 4.09
N GLU A 504 19.26 -24.38 3.85
CA GLU A 504 18.02 -23.63 3.61
C GLU A 504 17.00 -23.84 4.73
N PHE A 505 16.29 -22.76 5.04
CA PHE A 505 15.17 -22.74 5.97
C PHE A 505 13.87 -22.44 5.22
N TYR A 506 12.75 -22.86 5.79
CA TYR A 506 11.45 -22.34 5.37
C TYR A 506 11.41 -20.83 5.60
N LYS A 507 10.86 -20.10 4.63
CA LYS A 507 10.90 -18.64 4.65
C LYS A 507 9.87 -18.05 5.61
N ASP A 508 8.66 -18.58 5.59
CA ASP A 508 7.51 -17.99 6.25
C ASP A 508 6.47 -19.06 6.63
N ALA A 509 5.35 -18.62 7.22
CA ALA A 509 4.31 -19.51 7.71
C ALA A 509 3.65 -20.28 6.57
N ASN A 510 3.42 -19.64 5.42
CA ASN A 510 2.77 -20.28 4.30
C ASN A 510 3.64 -21.38 3.68
N GLU A 511 4.95 -21.18 3.56
CA GLU A 511 5.82 -22.24 3.05
C GLU A 511 5.84 -23.48 3.96
N VAL A 512 5.85 -23.29 5.29
CA VAL A 512 5.73 -24.41 6.25
C VAL A 512 4.37 -25.09 6.11
N LEU A 513 3.27 -24.32 6.03
CA LEU A 513 1.93 -24.88 5.87
C LEU A 513 1.82 -25.74 4.61
N VAL A 514 2.30 -25.22 3.48
CA VAL A 514 2.20 -25.90 2.17
C VAL A 514 3.05 -27.17 2.15
N SER A 515 4.22 -27.15 2.77
CA SER A 515 5.18 -28.26 2.64
C SER A 515 5.06 -29.30 3.76
N LEU A 516 4.76 -28.88 4.98
CA LEU A 516 4.76 -29.73 6.18
C LEU A 516 3.37 -29.85 6.83
N GLY A 517 2.39 -29.05 6.41
CA GLY A 517 1.03 -29.10 6.90
C GLY A 517 0.77 -28.30 8.19
N PRO A 518 -0.51 -28.19 8.59
CA PRO A 518 -0.94 -27.30 9.68
C PRO A 518 -0.43 -27.73 11.05
N GLN A 519 -0.26 -29.04 11.29
CA GLN A 519 0.24 -29.56 12.56
C GLN A 519 1.72 -29.19 12.78
N ALA A 520 2.54 -29.31 11.74
CA ALA A 520 3.95 -28.91 11.80
C ALA A 520 4.09 -27.39 12.00
N LEU A 521 3.30 -26.57 11.28
CA LEU A 521 3.25 -25.12 11.53
C LEU A 521 2.87 -24.82 12.98
N LYS A 522 1.90 -25.55 13.54
CA LYS A 522 1.50 -25.38 14.93
C LYS A 522 2.64 -25.62 15.92
N GLU A 523 3.40 -26.69 15.72
CA GLU A 523 4.55 -27.06 16.54
C GLU A 523 5.69 -26.04 16.44
N VAL A 524 5.96 -25.52 15.24
CA VAL A 524 6.95 -24.46 15.02
C VAL A 524 6.62 -23.20 15.84
N ILE A 525 5.33 -22.81 15.89
CA ILE A 525 4.90 -21.64 16.69
C ILE A 525 4.97 -21.92 18.19
N GLN A 526 4.65 -23.15 18.62
CA GLN A 526 4.78 -23.53 20.04
C GLN A 526 6.25 -23.50 20.50
N GLY A 527 7.17 -23.84 19.60
CA GLY A 527 8.62 -23.78 19.81
C GLY A 527 9.24 -22.38 19.73
N ALA A 528 8.44 -21.31 19.68
CA ALA A 528 8.97 -19.94 19.69
C ALA A 528 9.78 -19.66 20.97
N GLU A 529 10.97 -19.11 20.81
CA GLU A 529 11.91 -18.85 21.91
C GLU A 529 11.81 -17.40 22.38
N LEU A 530 12.11 -17.13 23.64
CA LEU A 530 12.13 -15.75 24.16
C LEU A 530 13.07 -14.89 23.31
N PHE A 531 12.62 -13.68 22.96
CA PHE A 531 13.41 -12.76 22.16
C PHE A 531 14.65 -12.35 22.96
N GLY A 532 15.84 -12.52 22.37
CA GLY A 532 17.10 -12.20 23.05
C GLY A 532 17.11 -10.75 23.54
N ILE A 533 17.39 -10.57 24.83
CA ILE A 533 17.50 -9.26 25.48
C ILE A 533 18.74 -8.53 24.97
#